data_AF-A0A736KTV8-F1
#
_entry.id   AF-A0A736KTV8-F1
#
_cell.length_a   1.000
_cell.length_b   1.000
_cell.length_c   1.000
_cell.angle_alpha   90.00
_cell.angle_beta   90.00
_cell.angle_gamma   90.00
#
_symmetry.space_group_name_H-M   'P 1'
#
loop_
_entity.id
_entity.type
_entity.pdbx_description
1 polymer ?
#
loop_
_entity_poly.entity_id
_entity_poly.type
_entity_poly.pdbx_seq_one_letter_code
_entity_poly.pdbx_strand_id
1 'polypeptide(L)'
;MTTITREQQKQILIDTANHVISRDNTSPYSENLRELARIALASLEAEKGADPVVFTDERNLHHIARGRETSLIWGKQNQEVGDIPLYRHA
;
A
#
# COMPACT_ATOMS: atom_id res chain seq x y z
N MET A 1 13.26 -12.00 21.78
CA MET A 1 13.03 -11.32 20.50
C MET A 1 11.70 -11.81 19.97
N THR A 2 10.66 -10.97 19.98
CA THR A 2 9.33 -11.35 19.51
C THR A 2 9.17 -10.95 18.05
N THR A 3 8.82 -11.92 17.21
CA THR A 3 8.55 -11.70 15.78
C THR A 3 7.06 -11.49 15.59
N ILE A 4 6.68 -10.54 14.74
CA ILE A 4 5.28 -10.21 14.44
C ILE A 4 5.05 -10.43 12.94
N THR A 5 3.87 -10.91 12.56
CA THR A 5 3.53 -11.13 11.15
C THR A 5 3.23 -9.80 10.44
N ARG A 6 3.33 -9.77 9.10
CA ARG A 6 2.95 -8.58 8.31
C ARG A 6 1.51 -8.14 8.54
N GLU A 7 0.59 -9.10 8.68
CA GLU A 7 -0.81 -8.81 9.01
C GLU A 7 -0.97 -8.20 10.39
N GLN A 8 -0.25 -8.72 11.40
CA GLN A 8 -0.24 -8.13 12.74
C GLN A 8 0.35 -6.72 12.72
N GLN A 9 1.43 -6.49 11.95
CA GLN A 9 2.00 -5.15 11.77
C GLN A 9 1.00 -4.19 11.14
N LYS A 10 0.29 -4.62 10.10
CA LYS A 10 -0.71 -3.81 9.41
C LYS A 10 -1.89 -3.46 10.33
N GLN A 11 -2.37 -4.43 11.10
CA GLN A 11 -3.46 -4.20 12.05
C GLN A 11 -3.07 -3.19 13.14
N ILE A 12 -1.86 -3.30 13.70
CA ILE A 12 -1.35 -2.35 14.70
C ILE A 12 -1.32 -0.92 14.14
N LEU A 13 -0.90 -0.75 12.89
CA LEU A 13 -0.85 0.57 12.24
C LEU A 13 -2.25 1.16 12.05
N ILE A 14 -3.22 0.35 11.61
CA ILE A 14 -4.63 0.74 11.46
C ILE A 14 -5.22 1.17 12.81
N ASP A 15 -5.03 0.37 13.85
CA ASP A 15 -5.57 0.65 15.19
C ASP A 15 -4.96 1.93 15.76
N THR A 16 -3.65 2.13 15.55
CA THR A 16 -2.94 3.35 15.97
C THR A 16 -3.47 4.58 15.25
N ALA A 17 -3.68 4.51 13.93
CA ALA A 17 -4.21 5.62 13.14
C ALA A 17 -5.62 6.01 13.61
N ASN A 18 -6.52 5.03 13.80
CA ASN A 18 -7.87 5.25 14.31
C ASN A 18 -7.89 5.87 15.71
N HIS A 19 -6.97 5.45 16.58
CA HIS A 19 -6.83 6.03 17.91
C HIS A 19 -6.40 7.51 17.85
N VAL A 20 -5.41 7.83 17.00
CA VAL A 20 -4.96 9.22 16.81
C VAL A 20 -6.07 10.10 16.21
N ILE A 21 -6.84 9.56 15.25
CA ILE A 21 -7.96 10.26 14.62
C ILE A 21 -9.08 10.56 15.62
N SER A 22 -9.33 9.67 16.58
CA SER A 22 -10.44 9.78 17.55
C SER A 22 -10.07 10.48 18.87
N ARG A 23 -8.79 10.74 19.14
CA ARG A 23 -8.31 11.42 20.36
C ARG A 23 -8.89 12.83 20.49
N ASP A 24 -8.78 13.49 21.65
CA ASP A 24 -9.06 14.94 21.78
C ASP A 24 -7.87 15.81 21.34
N ASN A 25 -8.14 17.10 21.06
CA ASN A 25 -7.11 18.09 20.72
C ASN A 25 -6.31 18.51 21.96
N THR A 26 -5.49 17.60 22.46
CA THR A 26 -4.67 17.79 23.66
C THR A 26 -3.30 18.43 23.39
N SER A 27 -2.96 18.69 22.13
CA SER A 27 -1.66 19.22 21.69
C SER A 27 -1.82 20.14 20.47
N PRO A 28 -0.97 21.17 20.30
CA PRO A 28 -0.96 22.02 19.11
C PRO A 28 -0.66 21.26 17.81
N TYR A 29 -0.10 20.05 17.90
CA TYR A 29 0.16 19.19 16.73
C TYR A 29 -0.97 18.18 16.46
N SER A 30 -2.04 18.16 17.27
CA SER A 30 -3.09 17.15 17.16
C SER A 30 -3.77 17.15 15.79
N GLU A 31 -3.97 18.31 15.15
CA GLU A 31 -4.56 18.38 13.82
C GLU A 31 -3.65 17.76 12.75
N ASN A 32 -2.37 18.14 12.72
CA ASN A 32 -1.38 17.55 11.82
C ASN A 32 -1.23 16.03 12.02
N LEU A 33 -1.28 15.57 13.27
CA LEU A 33 -1.21 14.15 13.59
C LEU A 33 -2.46 13.38 13.12
N ARG A 34 -3.65 13.97 13.24
CA ARG A 34 -4.88 13.39 12.68
C ARG A 34 -4.83 13.33 11.17
N GLU A 35 -4.33 14.38 10.52
CA GLU A 35 -4.20 14.42 9.06
C GLU A 35 -3.24 13.34 8.57
N LEU A 36 -2.06 13.22 9.19
CA LEU A 36 -1.11 12.15 8.92
C LEU A 36 -1.72 10.76 9.13
N ALA A 37 -2.49 10.58 10.21
CA ALA A 37 -3.17 9.31 10.48
C ALA A 37 -4.24 8.98 9.43
N ARG A 38 -4.99 9.97 8.93
CA ARG A 38 -5.95 9.77 7.82
C ARG A 38 -5.25 9.37 6.53
N ILE A 39 -4.17 10.05 6.15
CA ILE A 39 -3.38 9.72 4.95
C ILE A 39 -2.79 8.31 5.05
N ALA A 40 -2.25 7.96 6.21
CA ALA A 40 -1.69 6.63 6.46
C ALA A 40 -2.77 5.54 6.36
N LEU A 41 -3.95 5.75 6.95
CA LEU A 41 -5.06 4.80 6.87
C LEU A 41 -5.54 4.62 5.43
N ALA A 42 -5.75 5.72 4.70
CA ALA A 42 -6.16 5.68 3.28
C ALA A 42 -5.14 4.93 2.41
N SER A 43 -3.85 5.10 2.67
CA SER A 43 -2.78 4.38 1.96
C SER A 43 -2.81 2.88 2.26
N LEU A 44 -3.02 2.49 3.52
CA LEU A 44 -3.12 1.08 3.94
C LEU A 44 -4.38 0.39 3.41
N GLU A 45 -5.48 1.13 3.27
CA GLU A 45 -6.74 0.67 2.69
C GLU A 45 -6.68 0.58 1.16
N ALA A 46 -6.00 1.51 0.49
CA ALA A 46 -5.79 1.46 -0.96
C ALA A 46 -5.07 0.16 -1.38
N GLU A 47 -4.09 -0.30 -0.60
CA GLU A 47 -3.47 -1.62 -0.80
C GLU A 47 -4.43 -2.80 -0.63
N LYS A 48 -5.49 -2.65 0.18
CA LYS A 48 -6.42 -3.73 0.54
C LYS A 48 -7.56 -3.90 -0.46
N GLY A 49 -7.81 -2.89 -1.32
CA GLY A 49 -8.97 -2.86 -2.22
C GLY A 49 -8.65 -2.55 -3.69
N ALA A 50 -7.44 -2.14 -4.03
CA ALA A 50 -7.05 -2.02 -5.42
C ALA A 50 -6.82 -3.42 -5.98
N ASP A 51 -7.69 -3.89 -6.88
CA ASP A 51 -7.33 -5.03 -7.72
C ASP A 51 -6.11 -4.64 -8.57
N PRO A 52 -5.06 -5.48 -8.64
CA PRO A 52 -3.96 -5.25 -9.56
C PRO A 52 -4.53 -5.06 -10.98
N VAL A 53 -4.10 -4.00 -11.65
CA VAL A 53 -4.58 -3.70 -13.00
C VAL A 53 -3.91 -4.63 -14.00
N VAL A 54 -2.62 -4.90 -13.78
CA VAL A 54 -1.79 -5.79 -14.58
C VAL A 54 -0.69 -6.39 -13.70
N PHE A 55 -0.01 -7.40 -14.22
CA PHE A 55 1.10 -8.11 -13.59
C PHE A 55 2.33 -8.05 -14.48
N THR A 56 3.52 -8.20 -13.89
CA THR A 56 4.79 -8.30 -14.59
C THR A 56 5.78 -9.13 -13.77
N ASP A 57 6.94 -9.49 -14.33
CA ASP A 57 8.02 -10.14 -13.58
C ASP A 57 9.07 -9.13 -13.09
N GLU A 58 9.98 -9.58 -12.23
CA GLU A 58 11.04 -8.73 -11.64
C GLU A 58 12.00 -8.14 -12.70
N ARG A 59 12.29 -8.89 -13.76
CA ARG A 59 13.20 -8.45 -14.84
C ARG A 59 12.56 -7.30 -15.62
N ASN A 60 11.27 -7.42 -15.90
CA ASN A 60 10.49 -6.46 -16.66
C ASN A 60 10.16 -5.21 -15.84
N LEU A 61 9.99 -5.32 -14.53
CA LEU A 61 9.82 -4.18 -13.64
C LEU A 61 10.93 -3.13 -13.80
N HIS A 62 12.19 -3.58 -13.94
CA HIS A 62 13.33 -2.70 -14.17
C HIS A 62 13.26 -1.94 -15.50
N HIS A 63 12.66 -2.52 -16.52
CA HIS A 63 12.46 -1.88 -17.82
C HIS A 63 11.34 -0.83 -17.77
N ILE A 64 10.23 -1.16 -17.09
CA ILE A 64 9.09 -0.27 -16.88
C ILE A 64 9.52 0.96 -16.06
N ALA A 65 10.29 0.77 -14.99
CA ALA A 65 10.81 1.86 -14.16
C ALA A 65 11.72 2.84 -14.92
N ARG A 66 12.26 2.43 -16.08
CA ARG A 66 13.08 3.26 -16.97
C ARG A 66 12.30 3.85 -18.15
N GLY A 67 10.96 3.72 -18.15
CA GLY A 67 10.09 4.28 -19.18
C GLY A 67 10.11 3.54 -20.53
N ARG A 68 10.48 2.26 -20.55
CA ARG A 68 10.43 1.45 -21.79
C ARG A 68 9.05 0.83 -22.00
N GLU A 69 8.69 0.59 -23.27
CA GLU A 69 7.35 0.19 -23.70
C GLU A 69 6.78 -1.08 -23.03
N THR A 70 5.45 -1.08 -22.94
CA THR A 70 4.58 -1.87 -22.07
C THR A 70 4.25 -3.27 -22.59
N SER A 71 5.02 -3.84 -23.52
CA SER A 71 4.75 -5.19 -24.07
C SER A 71 4.95 -6.32 -23.04
N LEU A 72 5.40 -5.99 -21.83
CA LEU A 72 5.87 -6.89 -20.79
C LEU A 72 4.95 -6.94 -19.56
N ILE A 73 3.69 -6.51 -19.74
CA ILE A 73 2.63 -6.59 -18.73
C ILE A 73 1.53 -7.52 -19.22
N TRP A 74 0.91 -8.24 -18.30
CA TRP A 74 -0.19 -9.15 -18.62
C TRP A 74 -1.36 -9.02 -17.66
N GLY A 75 -2.54 -9.45 -18.12
CA GLY A 75 -3.75 -9.48 -17.31
C GLY A 75 -3.74 -10.64 -16.31
N LYS A 76 -4.63 -10.56 -15.32
CA LYS A 76 -4.80 -11.54 -14.23
C LYS A 76 -4.90 -12.99 -14.71
N GLN A 77 -5.49 -13.22 -15.88
CA GLN A 77 -5.66 -14.55 -16.47
C GLN A 77 -4.33 -15.24 -16.84
N ASN A 78 -3.25 -14.47 -17.01
CA ASN A 78 -1.93 -14.98 -17.39
C ASN A 78 -0.92 -14.86 -16.24
N GLN A 79 -1.38 -14.62 -15.00
CA GLN A 79 -0.47 -14.48 -13.87
C GLN A 79 0.18 -15.83 -13.51
N GLU A 80 1.45 -15.78 -13.16
CA GLU A 80 2.23 -16.89 -12.64
C GLU A 80 2.65 -16.63 -11.18
N VAL A 81 3.04 -17.69 -10.48
CA VAL A 81 3.55 -17.58 -9.12
C VAL A 81 4.90 -16.86 -9.16
N GLY A 82 4.98 -15.71 -8.49
CA GLY A 82 6.18 -14.86 -8.47
C GLY A 82 6.01 -13.54 -9.22
N ASP A 83 4.87 -13.34 -9.90
CA ASP A 83 4.56 -12.08 -10.56
C ASP A 83 4.33 -10.94 -9.57
N ILE A 84 4.73 -9.75 -10.01
CA ILE A 84 4.61 -8.48 -9.31
C ILE A 84 3.32 -7.78 -9.77
N PRO A 85 2.36 -7.53 -8.87
CA PRO A 85 1.15 -6.78 -9.20
C PRO A 85 1.47 -5.29 -9.38
N LEU A 86 0.92 -4.68 -10.43
CA LEU A 86 0.98 -3.24 -10.68
C LEU A 86 -0.39 -2.61 -10.48
N TYR A 87 -0.42 -1.52 -9.72
CA TYR A 87 -1.63 -0.79 -9.36
C TYR A 87 -1.69 0.55 -10.08
N ARG A 88 -2.90 1.02 -10.39
CA ARG A 88 -3.08 2.38 -10.92
C ARG A 88 -2.85 3.38 -9.80
N HIS A 89 -2.05 4.40 -10.06
CA HIS A 89 -1.95 5.56 -9.18
C HIS A 89 -3.21 6.43 -9.36
N ALA A 90 -3.90 6.75 -8.27
CA ALA A 90 -5.10 7.58 -8.24
C ALA A 90 -4.76 9.07 -8.20
#